data_AF-A0A1B2LZZ5-F1
#
_entry.id   AF-A0A1B2LZZ5-F1
#
_cell.length_a   1.000
_cell.length_b   1.000
_cell.length_c   1.000
_cell.angle_alpha   90.00
_cell.angle_beta   90.00
_cell.angle_gamma   90.00
#
_symmetry.space_group_name_H-M   'P 1'
#
loop_
_entity.id
_entity.type
_entity.pdbx_description
1 polymer ?
#
loop_
_entity_poly.entity_id
_entity_poly.type
_entity_poly.pdbx_seq_one_letter_code
_entity_poly.pdbx_strand_id
1 'polypeptide(L)'
;MKKALVSITFLPILYLAACSASNHMWTQTANSVGVLAEILNDANPFLEESNEWEAYGIKMAQQDLSYVPANSAEQAFVSKKMDQEYPAAINRLAAAFTRTDKAREELARENQGYRFKYNHVITVKDKKTQQTIGYCANYDGDRYREGKILPETDKTRIRKDFVFMTQDKPLSLTTSNKTFIKRVCGEDFYRKYKDPRE
;
A
#
# COMPACT_ATOMS: atom_id res chain seq x y z
N MET A 1 25.52 10.69 -5.15
CA MET A 1 24.10 10.29 -5.26
C MET A 1 23.49 10.31 -3.86
N LYS A 2 22.61 11.28 -3.57
CA LYS A 2 21.97 11.42 -2.26
C LYS A 2 20.86 10.35 -2.17
N LYS A 3 21.01 9.40 -1.24
CA LYS A 3 19.96 8.43 -0.90
C LYS A 3 18.77 9.21 -0.34
N ALA A 4 17.70 9.34 -1.10
CA ALA A 4 16.45 9.88 -0.59
C ALA A 4 15.86 8.82 0.33
N LEU A 5 16.01 9.00 1.64
CA LEU A 5 15.19 8.32 2.63
C LEU A 5 13.73 8.59 2.25
N VAL A 6 13.00 7.54 1.90
CA VAL A 6 11.55 7.57 1.77
C VAL A 6 11.03 8.05 3.12
N SER A 7 10.61 9.31 3.16
CA SER A 7 10.01 9.92 4.33
C SER A 7 8.62 9.30 4.48
N ILE A 8 8.57 8.10 5.08
CA ILE A 8 7.34 7.53 5.60
C ILE A 8 6.96 8.46 6.75
N THR A 9 5.99 9.34 6.51
CA THR A 9 5.31 10.09 7.57
C THR A 9 4.59 9.08 8.45
N PHE A 10 5.32 8.54 9.42
CA PHE A 10 4.78 7.88 10.60
C PHE A 10 3.98 8.93 11.38
N LEU A 11 2.65 8.97 11.18
CA LEU A 11 1.74 9.56 12.15
C LEU A 11 1.60 8.62 13.37
N PRO A 12 1.27 9.16 14.55
CA PRO A 12 2.04 8.93 15.77
C PRO A 12 1.50 7.76 16.61
N ILE A 13 2.32 6.73 16.82
CA ILE A 13 2.10 5.68 17.84
C ILE A 13 3.26 5.70 18.87
N LEU A 14 3.91 6.86 19.04
CA LEU A 14 5.11 7.01 19.89
C LEU A 14 4.89 7.87 21.15
N TYR A 15 3.66 7.95 21.66
CA TYR A 15 3.31 8.84 22.78
C TYR A 15 2.79 8.14 24.05
N LEU A 16 3.30 6.96 24.41
CA LEU A 16 2.90 6.31 25.69
C LEU A 16 4.04 5.82 26.60
N ALA A 17 5.27 6.28 26.43
CA ALA A 17 6.36 5.88 27.33
C ALA A 17 7.23 7.05 27.78
N ALA A 18 6.64 8.01 28.51
CA ALA A 18 7.40 8.92 29.34
C ALA A 18 6.52 9.46 30.48
N CYS A 19 6.64 8.85 31.67
CA CYS A 19 6.71 9.52 32.97
C CYS A 19 6.62 8.50 34.12
N SER A 20 7.76 7.92 34.50
CA SER A 20 8.27 7.84 35.90
C SER A 20 9.47 6.88 35.97
N ALA A 21 10.59 7.40 36.48
CA ALA A 21 11.87 6.73 36.73
C ALA A 21 11.72 5.70 37.88
N SER A 22 12.64 4.77 38.19
CA SER A 22 14.08 4.60 37.97
C SER A 22 14.41 3.12 38.30
N ASN A 23 15.54 2.59 37.77
CA ASN A 23 16.07 1.22 37.91
C ASN A 23 15.58 0.15 36.91
N HIS A 24 14.53 0.40 36.12
CA HIS A 24 14.02 -0.53 35.09
C HIS A 24 14.56 -0.28 33.67
N MET A 25 15.50 0.67 33.53
CA MET A 25 15.89 1.26 32.25
C MET A 25 16.74 0.32 31.38
N TRP A 26 17.58 -0.53 31.96
CA TRP A 26 18.47 -1.45 31.21
C TRP A 26 17.73 -2.68 30.67
N THR A 27 16.80 -3.27 31.43
CA THR A 27 15.94 -4.36 30.94
C THR A 27 14.90 -3.86 29.95
N GLN A 28 14.38 -2.63 30.10
CA GLN A 28 13.52 -2.03 29.07
C GLN A 28 14.27 -1.62 27.81
N THR A 29 15.53 -1.18 27.88
CA THR A 29 16.34 -0.88 26.67
C THR A 29 16.84 -2.14 25.97
N ALA A 30 17.26 -3.17 26.69
CA ALA A 30 17.62 -4.46 26.08
C ALA A 30 16.39 -5.12 25.43
N ASN A 31 15.23 -5.10 26.09
CA ASN A 31 13.99 -5.59 25.51
C ASN A 31 13.50 -4.71 24.35
N SER A 32 13.67 -3.39 24.38
CA SER A 32 13.25 -2.53 23.27
C SER A 32 14.18 -2.62 22.06
N VAL A 33 15.48 -2.84 22.25
CA VAL A 33 16.43 -3.11 21.16
C VAL A 33 16.18 -4.49 20.56
N GLY A 34 15.93 -5.52 21.38
CA GLY A 34 15.53 -6.84 20.89
C GLY A 34 14.21 -6.80 20.12
N VAL A 35 13.21 -6.08 20.65
CA VAL A 35 11.91 -5.91 19.99
C VAL A 35 12.04 -5.15 18.67
N LEU A 36 12.90 -4.13 18.60
CA LEU A 36 13.19 -3.39 17.38
C LEU A 36 13.92 -4.26 16.35
N ALA A 37 14.90 -5.06 16.77
CA ALA A 37 15.63 -5.96 15.88
C ALA A 37 14.69 -7.01 15.26
N GLU A 38 13.77 -7.56 16.04
CA GLU A 38 12.73 -8.48 15.57
C GLU A 38 11.75 -7.79 14.61
N ILE A 39 11.29 -6.57 14.90
CA ILE A 39 10.44 -5.81 13.96
C ILE A 39 11.16 -5.54 12.65
N LEU A 40 12.44 -5.17 12.70
CA LEU A 40 13.25 -4.94 11.48
C LEU A 40 13.43 -6.24 10.68
N ASN A 41 13.66 -7.36 11.36
CA ASN A 41 13.77 -8.67 10.74
C ASN A 41 12.43 -9.11 10.10
N ASP A 42 11.33 -8.94 10.82
CA ASP A 42 9.99 -9.31 10.35
C ASP A 42 9.49 -8.37 9.25
N ALA A 43 9.96 -7.12 9.21
CA ALA A 43 9.69 -6.17 8.14
C ALA A 43 10.55 -6.39 6.90
N ASN A 44 11.63 -7.19 6.98
CA ASN A 44 12.56 -7.40 5.87
C ASN A 44 11.88 -7.88 4.57
N PRO A 45 10.95 -8.85 4.59
CA PRO A 45 10.24 -9.27 3.37
C PRO A 45 9.45 -8.12 2.71
N PHE A 46 8.87 -7.23 3.51
CA PHE A 46 8.16 -6.06 2.99
C PHE A 46 9.13 -5.00 2.42
N LEU A 47 10.30 -4.83 3.03
CA LEU A 47 11.35 -3.94 2.51
C LEU A 47 11.91 -4.48 1.17
N GLU A 48 12.10 -5.79 1.06
CA GLU A 48 12.49 -6.45 -0.18
C GLU A 48 11.41 -6.26 -1.26
N GLU A 49 10.13 -6.53 -0.94
CA GLU A 49 9.00 -6.27 -1.84
C GLU A 49 8.99 -4.80 -2.30
N SER A 50 9.20 -3.84 -1.38
CA SER A 50 9.26 -2.42 -1.72
C SER A 50 10.43 -2.06 -2.63
N ASN A 51 11.60 -2.66 -2.41
CA ASN A 51 12.79 -2.42 -3.23
C ASN A 51 12.63 -3.03 -4.63
N GLU A 52 12.02 -4.21 -4.74
CA GLU A 52 11.69 -4.85 -6.01
C GLU A 52 10.73 -3.99 -6.84
N TRP A 53 9.68 -3.46 -6.21
CA TRP A 53 8.77 -2.54 -6.88
C TRP A 53 9.47 -1.25 -7.26
N GLU A 54 10.29 -0.64 -6.41
CA GLU A 54 11.02 0.58 -6.79
C GLU A 54 11.94 0.33 -8.00
N ALA A 55 12.68 -0.77 -8.01
CA ALA A 55 13.51 -1.17 -9.15
C ALA A 55 12.67 -1.42 -10.41
N TYR A 56 11.53 -2.08 -10.27
CA TYR A 56 10.56 -2.26 -11.36
C TYR A 56 10.11 -0.91 -11.92
N GLY A 57 9.69 0.02 -11.06
CA GLY A 57 9.23 1.35 -11.47
C GLY A 57 10.33 2.15 -12.19
N ILE A 58 11.59 2.07 -11.72
CA ILE A 58 12.74 2.69 -12.40
C ILE A 58 12.94 2.09 -13.80
N LYS A 59 12.86 0.77 -13.94
CA LYS A 59 12.95 0.10 -15.24
C LYS A 59 11.81 0.52 -16.17
N MET A 60 10.59 0.68 -15.66
CA MET A 60 9.44 1.16 -16.43
C MET A 60 9.61 2.59 -16.92
N ALA A 61 10.20 3.47 -16.11
CA ALA A 61 10.47 4.85 -16.53
C ALA A 61 11.43 4.97 -17.72
N GLN A 62 12.21 3.91 -17.99
CA GLN A 62 13.13 3.85 -19.13
C GLN A 62 12.46 3.31 -20.40
N GLN A 63 11.24 2.79 -20.30
CA GLN A 63 10.47 2.27 -21.44
C GLN A 63 9.57 3.37 -22.02
N ASP A 64 9.28 3.27 -23.32
CA ASP A 64 8.27 4.12 -23.95
C ASP A 64 6.90 3.49 -23.68
N LEU A 65 6.20 4.04 -22.70
CA LEU A 65 4.91 3.54 -22.24
C LEU A 65 3.75 4.24 -22.95
N SER A 66 2.68 3.49 -23.18
CA SER A 66 1.40 4.03 -23.64
C SER A 66 0.30 3.68 -22.65
N TYR A 67 -0.65 4.59 -22.51
CA TYR A 67 -1.73 4.53 -21.53
C TYR A 67 -3.06 4.54 -22.26
N VAL A 68 -3.88 3.52 -22.06
CA VAL A 68 -5.21 3.43 -22.66
C VAL A 68 -6.25 3.15 -21.59
N PRO A 69 -7.51 3.60 -21.77
CA PRO A 69 -8.60 3.21 -20.87
C PRO A 69 -8.72 1.68 -20.81
N ALA A 70 -8.87 1.14 -19.60
CA ALA A 70 -9.05 -0.30 -19.42
C ALA A 70 -10.41 -0.74 -19.97
N ASN A 71 -10.42 -1.84 -20.72
CA ASN A 71 -11.66 -2.46 -21.20
C ASN A 71 -12.37 -3.22 -20.06
N SER A 72 -13.57 -3.74 -20.32
CA SER A 72 -14.38 -4.42 -19.29
C SER A 72 -13.71 -5.65 -18.67
N ALA A 73 -12.94 -6.42 -19.46
CA ALA A 73 -12.22 -7.58 -18.94
C ALA A 73 -11.05 -7.17 -18.03
N GLU A 74 -10.34 -6.10 -18.41
CA GLU A 74 -9.25 -5.52 -17.62
C GLU A 74 -9.77 -4.91 -16.32
N GLN A 75 -10.91 -4.21 -16.36
CA GLN A 75 -11.58 -3.70 -15.15
C GLN A 75 -12.03 -4.85 -14.22
N ALA A 76 -12.58 -5.93 -14.78
CA ALA A 76 -12.97 -7.11 -14.01
C ALA A 76 -11.74 -7.80 -13.37
N PHE A 77 -10.62 -7.87 -14.09
CA PHE A 77 -9.35 -8.35 -13.55
C PHE A 77 -8.90 -7.50 -12.36
N VAL A 78 -8.85 -6.18 -12.51
CA VAL A 78 -8.46 -5.24 -11.43
C VAL A 78 -9.36 -5.42 -10.21
N SER A 79 -10.68 -5.47 -10.41
CA SER A 79 -11.63 -5.68 -9.32
C SER A 79 -11.37 -6.99 -8.59
N LYS A 80 -11.27 -8.09 -9.34
CA LYS A 80 -11.03 -9.41 -8.77
C LYS A 80 -9.72 -9.45 -7.99
N LYS A 81 -8.65 -8.87 -8.53
CA LYS A 81 -7.34 -8.88 -7.88
C LYS A 81 -7.36 -8.09 -6.57
N MET A 82 -7.97 -6.91 -6.55
CA MET A 82 -8.15 -6.13 -5.33
C MET A 82 -8.98 -6.89 -4.29
N ASP A 83 -10.13 -7.45 -4.69
CA ASP A 83 -11.01 -8.17 -3.77
C ASP A 83 -10.32 -9.41 -3.15
N GLN A 84 -9.48 -10.09 -3.93
CA GLN A 84 -8.79 -11.31 -3.50
C GLN A 84 -7.50 -11.05 -2.71
N GLU A 85 -6.72 -10.03 -3.09
CA GLU A 85 -5.35 -9.89 -2.63
C GLU A 85 -5.13 -8.71 -1.69
N TYR A 86 -6.05 -7.73 -1.63
CA TYR A 86 -5.88 -6.54 -0.78
C TYR A 86 -5.74 -6.87 0.71
N PRO A 87 -6.58 -7.75 1.31
CA PRO A 87 -6.39 -8.12 2.71
C PRO A 87 -5.04 -8.80 2.95
N ALA A 88 -4.61 -9.68 2.04
CA ALA A 88 -3.32 -10.33 2.15
C ALA A 88 -2.16 -9.31 2.08
N ALA A 89 -2.27 -8.30 1.22
CA ALA A 89 -1.27 -7.23 1.12
C ALA A 89 -1.18 -6.38 2.40
N ILE A 90 -2.33 -6.04 3.01
CA ILE A 90 -2.38 -5.37 4.32
C ILE A 90 -1.73 -6.23 5.40
N ASN A 91 -2.03 -7.53 5.44
CA ASN A 91 -1.44 -8.45 6.40
C ASN A 91 0.08 -8.53 6.25
N ARG A 92 0.62 -8.62 5.03
CA ARG A 92 2.08 -8.65 4.81
C ARG A 92 2.77 -7.39 5.34
N LEU A 93 2.16 -6.22 5.15
CA LEU A 93 2.68 -4.96 5.68
C LEU A 93 2.56 -4.87 7.21
N ALA A 94 1.40 -5.22 7.76
CA ALA A 94 1.08 -5.00 9.17
C ALA A 94 1.67 -6.07 10.10
N ALA A 95 1.96 -7.28 9.59
CA ALA A 95 2.40 -8.42 10.39
C ALA A 95 3.65 -8.12 11.24
N ALA A 96 4.62 -7.38 10.69
CA ALA A 96 5.84 -6.99 11.41
C ALA A 96 5.57 -6.10 12.64
N PHE A 97 4.41 -5.44 12.69
CA PHE A 97 4.03 -4.52 13.76
C PHE A 97 2.96 -5.11 14.70
N THR A 98 2.31 -6.22 14.34
CA THR A 98 1.26 -6.88 15.14
C THR A 98 1.82 -8.08 15.89
N ARG A 99 2.53 -7.80 16.99
CA ARG A 99 3.32 -8.80 17.71
C ARG A 99 2.59 -9.57 18.79
N THR A 100 1.55 -8.98 19.39
CA THR A 100 0.72 -9.66 20.40
C THR A 100 -0.45 -10.37 19.73
N ASP A 101 -0.92 -11.47 20.32
CA ASP A 101 -2.08 -12.19 19.79
C ASP A 101 -3.31 -11.27 19.73
N LYS A 102 -3.49 -10.41 20.73
CA LYS A 102 -4.50 -9.35 20.70
C LYS A 102 -4.38 -8.43 19.48
N ALA A 103 -3.17 -7.98 19.14
CA ALA A 103 -2.96 -7.13 17.97
C ALA A 103 -3.18 -7.89 16.65
N ARG A 104 -2.86 -9.19 16.60
CA ARG A 104 -3.14 -10.05 15.44
C ARG A 104 -4.62 -10.31 15.25
N GLU A 105 -5.35 -10.59 16.32
CA GLU A 105 -6.81 -10.75 16.31
C GLU A 105 -7.50 -9.44 15.91
N GLU A 106 -7.03 -8.31 16.43
CA GLU A 106 -7.51 -6.99 16.03
C GLU A 106 -7.23 -6.72 14.55
N LEU A 107 -6.02 -6.98 14.06
CA LEU A 107 -5.72 -6.88 12.63
C LEU A 107 -6.63 -7.79 11.81
N ALA A 108 -6.81 -9.06 12.20
CA ALA A 108 -7.67 -9.99 11.47
C ALA A 108 -9.13 -9.50 11.41
N ARG A 109 -9.64 -8.92 12.49
CA ARG A 109 -10.98 -8.33 12.56
C ARG A 109 -11.08 -7.04 11.73
N GLU A 110 -10.04 -6.22 11.75
CA GLU A 110 -9.99 -4.94 11.03
C GLU A 110 -9.58 -5.08 9.56
N ASN A 111 -9.03 -6.21 9.13
CA ASN A 111 -8.58 -6.42 7.76
C ASN A 111 -9.59 -7.24 6.95
N GLN A 112 -10.85 -6.83 7.01
CA GLN A 112 -11.98 -7.51 6.36
C GLN A 112 -13.01 -6.51 5.86
N GLY A 113 -13.81 -6.97 4.90
CA GLY A 113 -15.01 -6.27 4.42
C GLY A 113 -14.75 -5.09 3.50
N TYR A 114 -13.62 -5.07 2.79
CA TYR A 114 -13.35 -4.01 1.82
C TYR A 114 -14.32 -4.07 0.66
N ARG A 115 -14.80 -2.91 0.23
CA ARG A 115 -15.50 -2.73 -1.05
C ARG A 115 -14.86 -1.58 -1.79
N PHE A 116 -14.40 -1.84 -2.99
CA PHE A 116 -13.71 -0.85 -3.81
C PHE A 116 -14.64 -0.28 -4.87
N LYS A 117 -14.58 1.04 -5.04
CA LYS A 117 -15.19 1.76 -6.15
C LYS A 117 -14.07 2.35 -7.00
N TYR A 118 -14.02 1.98 -8.26
CA TYR A 118 -12.99 2.47 -9.18
C TYR A 118 -13.45 3.77 -9.86
N ASN A 119 -12.70 4.84 -9.63
CA ASN A 119 -12.92 6.13 -10.28
C ASN A 119 -12.36 6.10 -11.71
N HIS A 120 -11.21 5.46 -11.88
CA HIS A 120 -10.63 5.22 -13.19
C HIS A 120 -9.64 4.06 -13.18
N VAL A 121 -9.56 3.33 -14.29
CA VAL A 121 -8.57 2.27 -14.52
C VAL A 121 -7.96 2.48 -15.90
N ILE A 122 -6.63 2.53 -15.95
CA ILE A 122 -5.86 2.57 -17.18
C ILE A 122 -5.00 1.33 -17.33
N THR A 123 -4.85 0.88 -18.56
CA THR A 123 -3.94 -0.19 -18.95
C THR A 123 -2.63 0.44 -19.42
N VAL A 124 -1.53 0.03 -18.80
CA VAL A 124 -0.17 0.44 -19.13
C VAL A 124 0.40 -0.58 -20.10
N LYS A 125 0.84 -0.12 -21.28
CA LYS A 125 1.38 -0.97 -22.35
C LYS A 125 2.75 -0.49 -22.78
N ASP A 126 3.63 -1.44 -23.14
CA ASP A 126 4.83 -1.09 -23.91
C ASP A 126 4.39 -0.58 -25.28
N LYS A 127 4.84 0.60 -25.67
CA LYS A 127 4.36 1.24 -26.91
C LYS A 127 4.87 0.54 -28.17
N LYS A 128 6.03 -0.11 -28.11
CA LYS A 128 6.64 -0.80 -29.26
C LYS A 128 5.96 -2.14 -29.50
N THR A 129 5.73 -2.92 -28.44
CA THR A 129 5.20 -4.29 -28.55
C THR A 129 3.69 -4.37 -28.33
N GLN A 130 3.08 -3.29 -27.79
CA GLN A 130 1.68 -3.25 -27.35
C GLN A 130 1.34 -4.27 -26.25
N GLN A 131 2.34 -4.89 -25.63
CA GLN A 131 2.17 -5.82 -24.54
C GLN A 131 1.69 -5.09 -23.29
N THR A 132 0.67 -5.63 -22.61
CA THR A 132 0.23 -5.12 -21.31
C THR A 132 1.29 -5.38 -20.25
N ILE A 133 1.71 -4.30 -19.60
CA ILE A 133 2.67 -4.29 -18.50
C ILE A 133 1.93 -4.42 -17.17
N GLY A 134 0.82 -3.69 -17.04
CA GLY A 134 0.00 -3.69 -15.83
C GLY A 134 -1.13 -2.68 -15.92
N TYR A 135 -1.72 -2.40 -14.76
CA TYR A 135 -2.91 -1.57 -14.64
C TYR A 135 -2.71 -0.57 -13.51
N CYS A 136 -3.10 0.68 -13.76
CA CYS A 136 -3.19 1.69 -12.71
C CYS A 136 -4.65 1.96 -12.40
N ALA A 137 -5.01 1.89 -11.13
CA ALA A 137 -6.35 2.17 -10.65
C ALA A 137 -6.32 3.37 -9.70
N ASN A 138 -7.29 4.28 -9.87
CA ASN A 138 -7.69 5.21 -8.84
C ASN A 138 -9.00 4.71 -8.23
N TYR A 139 -9.05 4.59 -6.91
CA TYR A 139 -10.17 3.95 -6.23
C TYR A 139 -10.50 4.60 -4.90
N ASP A 140 -11.76 4.45 -4.52
CA ASP A 140 -12.24 4.63 -3.16
C ASP A 140 -12.44 3.24 -2.53
N GLY A 141 -12.27 3.15 -1.22
CA GLY A 141 -12.52 1.94 -0.45
C GLY A 141 -13.38 2.23 0.77
N ASP A 142 -14.44 1.45 0.90
CA ASP A 142 -15.30 1.41 2.09
C ASP A 142 -15.08 0.11 2.85
N ARG A 143 -15.41 0.12 4.14
CA ARG A 143 -15.40 -1.07 4.98
C ARG A 143 -16.82 -1.45 5.42
N TYR A 144 -17.15 -2.72 5.22
CA TYR A 144 -18.40 -3.34 5.63
C TYR A 144 -18.16 -4.29 6.80
N ARG A 145 -19.01 -4.20 7.82
CA ARG A 145 -19.07 -5.17 8.92
C ARG A 145 -20.54 -5.39 9.28
N GLU A 146 -20.95 -6.65 9.43
CA GLU A 146 -22.32 -7.00 9.83
C GLU A 146 -23.42 -6.34 8.97
N GLY A 147 -23.20 -6.29 7.65
CA GLY A 147 -24.18 -5.73 6.70
C GLY A 147 -24.28 -4.20 6.70
N LYS A 148 -23.47 -3.49 7.48
CA LYS A 148 -23.41 -2.02 7.51
C LYS A 148 -22.06 -1.50 7.01
N ILE A 149 -22.09 -0.38 6.30
CA ILE A 149 -20.89 0.44 6.09
C ILE A 149 -20.47 0.95 7.46
N LEU A 150 -19.24 0.66 7.86
CA LEU A 150 -18.69 1.20 9.11
C LEU A 150 -18.71 2.73 9.01
N PRO A 151 -19.17 3.45 10.06
CA PRO A 151 -19.24 4.90 10.03
C PRO A 151 -17.89 5.49 9.61
N GLU A 152 -17.92 6.40 8.63
CA GLU A 152 -16.72 7.03 8.12
C GLU A 152 -16.01 7.74 9.27
N THR A 153 -14.85 7.23 9.66
CA THR A 153 -13.87 8.02 10.41
C THR A 153 -12.74 8.38 9.44
N ASP A 154 -12.10 9.54 9.62
CA ASP A 154 -10.97 9.95 8.78
C ASP A 154 -9.85 8.90 8.70
N LYS A 155 -9.76 8.01 9.70
CA LYS A 155 -8.75 6.95 9.80
C LYS A 155 -9.04 5.72 8.97
N THR A 156 -10.29 5.48 8.57
CA THR A 156 -10.71 4.26 7.85
C THR A 156 -11.10 4.52 6.40
N ARG A 157 -11.00 5.78 5.96
CA ARG A 157 -11.48 6.23 4.66
C ARG A 157 -10.37 6.08 3.62
N ILE A 158 -10.54 5.15 2.68
CA ILE A 158 -9.70 5.12 1.47
C ILE A 158 -10.43 5.94 0.42
N ARG A 159 -9.85 7.07 0.00
CA ARG A 159 -10.42 7.92 -1.05
C ARG A 159 -9.36 8.36 -2.02
N LYS A 160 -9.73 8.28 -3.31
CA LYS A 160 -8.88 8.68 -4.43
C LYS A 160 -7.47 8.12 -4.30
N ASP A 161 -7.36 6.92 -3.73
CA ASP A 161 -6.09 6.24 -3.57
C ASP A 161 -5.71 5.60 -4.90
N PHE A 162 -4.42 5.27 -5.03
CA PHE A 162 -3.86 4.77 -6.25
C PHE A 162 -3.22 3.41 -6.01
N VAL A 163 -3.20 2.57 -7.03
CA VAL A 163 -2.44 1.33 -6.99
C VAL A 163 -2.03 0.95 -8.40
N PHE A 164 -0.85 0.35 -8.51
CA PHE A 164 -0.42 -0.31 -9.73
C PHE A 164 -0.39 -1.82 -9.49
N MET A 165 -0.83 -2.58 -10.48
CA MET A 165 -0.84 -4.04 -10.39
C MET A 165 -0.46 -4.67 -11.71
N THR A 166 0.26 -5.78 -11.63
CA THR A 166 0.57 -6.62 -12.79
C THR A 166 -0.23 -7.91 -12.71
N GLN A 167 -0.25 -8.68 -13.80
CA GLN A 167 -0.94 -9.97 -13.85
C GLN A 167 -0.19 -11.06 -13.08
N ASP A 168 1.14 -10.98 -13.06
CA ASP A 168 2.06 -12.02 -12.61
C ASP A 168 2.59 -11.84 -11.19
N LYS A 169 2.35 -10.68 -10.55
CA LYS A 169 2.81 -10.39 -9.19
C LYS A 169 1.65 -10.26 -8.21
N PRO A 170 1.83 -10.64 -6.94
CA PRO A 170 0.88 -10.29 -5.89
C PRO A 170 0.66 -8.78 -5.81
N LEU A 171 -0.54 -8.37 -5.44
CA LEU A 171 -0.86 -6.98 -5.15
C LEU A 171 0.04 -6.46 -4.03
N SER A 172 0.63 -5.28 -4.24
CA SER A 172 1.50 -4.63 -3.26
C SER A 172 1.04 -3.21 -2.97
N LEU A 173 0.89 -2.91 -1.68
CA LEU A 173 0.57 -1.56 -1.21
C LEU A 173 1.73 -0.58 -1.39
N THR A 174 2.94 -1.08 -1.64
CA THR A 174 4.11 -0.22 -1.91
C THR A 174 3.95 0.54 -3.22
N THR A 175 3.19 0.00 -4.17
CA THR A 175 2.95 0.62 -5.48
C THR A 175 2.02 1.83 -5.42
N SER A 176 1.27 2.00 -4.33
CA SER A 176 0.33 3.11 -4.12
C SER A 176 1.00 4.46 -3.88
N ASN A 177 2.32 4.46 -3.63
CA ASN A 177 3.01 5.70 -3.31
C ASN A 177 3.06 6.67 -4.50
N LYS A 178 2.95 7.97 -4.20
CA LYS A 178 2.93 9.06 -5.18
C LYS A 178 4.06 8.99 -6.20
N THR A 179 5.29 8.73 -5.76
CA THR A 179 6.47 8.72 -6.63
C THR A 179 6.39 7.59 -7.64
N PHE A 180 6.03 6.39 -7.18
CA PHE A 180 5.84 5.23 -8.02
C PHE A 180 4.69 5.45 -9.02
N ILE A 181 3.52 5.89 -8.56
CA ILE A 181 2.35 6.10 -9.42
C ILE A 181 2.65 7.13 -10.50
N LYS A 182 3.25 8.28 -10.17
CA LYS A 182 3.64 9.27 -11.18
C LYS A 182 4.60 8.71 -12.23
N ARG A 183 5.53 7.88 -11.77
CA ARG A 183 6.56 7.28 -12.62
C ARG A 183 5.99 6.22 -13.56
N VAL A 184 5.10 5.36 -13.07
CA VAL A 184 4.60 4.19 -13.81
C VAL A 184 3.25 4.43 -14.49
N CYS A 185 2.38 5.23 -13.87
CA CYS A 185 1.03 5.53 -14.37
C CYS A 185 0.94 6.89 -15.08
N GLY A 186 2.02 7.68 -15.03
CA GLY A 186 2.08 9.02 -15.58
C GLY A 186 1.60 10.10 -14.62
N GLU A 187 2.25 11.26 -14.71
CA GLU A 187 1.93 12.47 -13.92
C GLU A 187 0.50 12.96 -14.18
N ASP A 188 0.00 12.85 -15.41
CA ASP A 188 -1.33 13.32 -15.78
C ASP A 188 -2.44 12.49 -15.14
N PHE A 189 -2.29 11.16 -15.11
CA PHE A 189 -3.21 10.29 -14.40
C PHE A 189 -3.25 10.62 -12.91
N TYR A 190 -2.09 10.73 -12.27
CA TYR A 190 -2.00 11.09 -10.86
C TYR A 190 -2.63 12.47 -10.58
N ARG A 191 -2.32 13.48 -11.40
CA ARG A 191 -2.85 14.84 -11.22
C ARG A 191 -4.36 14.90 -11.36
N LYS A 192 -4.92 14.24 -12.37
CA LYS A 192 -6.35 14.24 -12.66
C LYS A 192 -7.18 13.62 -11.55
N TYR A 193 -6.68 12.56 -10.92
CA TYR A 193 -7.48 11.78 -9.97
C TYR A 193 -7.13 11.99 -8.49
N LYS A 194 -6.13 12.81 -8.16
CA LYS A 194 -5.74 13.08 -6.75
C LYS A 194 -6.54 14.19 -6.05
N ASP A 195 -7.17 15.13 -6.79
CA ASP A 195 -7.78 16.35 -6.20
C ASP A 195 -9.30 16.21 -6.08
N PRO A 196 -9.93 16.50 -4.94
CA PRO A 196 -11.40 16.55 -4.79
C PRO A 196 -12.10 17.72 -5.50
N ARG A 197 -11.40 18.64 -6.17
CA ARG A 197 -11.95 19.92 -6.67
C ARG A 197 -11.97 20.14 -8.18
N GLU A 198 -11.82 19.10 -9.00
CA GLU A 198 -12.18 19.13 -10.43
C GLU A 198 -13.41 18.27 -10.70
#